data_AF-A0A9Q3W8K3-F1
#
_entry.id   AF-A0A9Q3W8K3-F1
#
_cell.length_a   1.000
_cell.length_b   1.000
_cell.length_c   1.000
_cell.angle_alpha   90.00
_cell.angle_beta   90.00
_cell.angle_gamma   90.00
#
_symmetry.space_group_name_H-M   'P 1'
#
loop_
_entity.id
_entity.type
_entity.pdbx_description
1 polymer ?
#
loop_
_entity_poly.entity_id
_entity_poly.type
_entity_poly.pdbx_seq_one_letter_code
_entity_poly.pdbx_strand_id
1 'polypeptide(L)'
;MTVQEREWLRGFTPLDKVGGTALASTLRALWASAPGDNGQDFVCLPPLDQDNFLGQVGHSPDRKALIVCSRQLHIIPAQCIVALRLQKLRPAKGGGGAALTAVFQATDGMEREVSISGSHGDMDALDDLASHLSRILNRPLRIPEPQYDC
;
A
#
# COMPACT_ATOMS: atom_id res chain seq x y z
N MET A 1 7.07 -13.18 -10.21
CA MET A 1 7.86 -11.94 -10.19
C MET A 1 8.69 -11.86 -11.46
N THR A 2 8.62 -10.74 -12.17
CA THR A 2 9.35 -10.46 -13.41
C THR A 2 10.77 -9.93 -13.12
N VAL A 3 11.62 -9.84 -14.17
CA VAL A 3 12.97 -9.24 -14.04
C VAL A 3 12.88 -7.79 -13.58
N GLN A 4 11.97 -7.01 -14.16
CA GLN A 4 11.77 -5.60 -13.82
C GLN A 4 11.31 -5.42 -12.37
N GLU A 5 10.34 -6.22 -11.91
CA GLU A 5 9.90 -6.20 -10.50
C GLU A 5 11.05 -6.52 -9.55
N ARG A 6 11.91 -7.49 -9.92
CA ARG A 6 13.09 -7.82 -9.12
C ARG A 6 14.08 -6.67 -9.04
N GLU A 7 14.31 -5.94 -10.14
CA GLU A 7 15.18 -4.76 -10.16
C GLU A 7 14.62 -3.62 -9.32
N TRP A 8 13.32 -3.32 -9.46
CA TRP A 8 12.64 -2.35 -8.63
C TRP A 8 12.75 -2.68 -7.14
N LEU A 9 12.57 -3.95 -6.79
CA LEU A 9 12.68 -4.40 -5.41
C LEU A 9 14.11 -4.32 -4.90
N ARG A 10 15.13 -4.66 -5.71
CA ARG A 10 16.55 -4.54 -5.31
C ARG A 10 16.93 -3.10 -4.93
N GLY A 11 16.39 -2.13 -5.65
CA GLY A 11 16.59 -0.71 -5.36
C GLY A 11 15.52 -0.09 -4.46
N PHE A 12 14.74 -0.90 -3.74
CA PHE A 12 13.62 -0.42 -2.92
C PHE A 12 14.06 0.71 -1.98
N THR A 13 13.35 1.85 -2.10
CA THR A 13 13.54 3.01 -1.23
C THR A 13 12.38 3.08 -0.25
N PRO A 14 12.60 2.80 1.04
CA PRO A 14 11.55 2.84 2.03
C PRO A 14 11.13 4.27 2.34
N LEU A 15 9.82 4.47 2.55
CA LEU A 15 9.25 5.75 2.96
C LEU A 15 8.73 5.69 4.39
N ASP A 16 7.98 4.65 4.73
CA ASP A 16 7.36 4.51 6.04
C ASP A 16 7.06 3.04 6.38
N LYS A 17 6.69 2.78 7.62
CA LYS A 17 6.17 1.49 8.07
C LYS A 17 4.69 1.35 7.71
N VAL A 18 4.27 0.14 7.37
CA VAL A 18 2.86 -0.17 7.20
C VAL A 18 2.20 -0.26 8.58
N GLY A 19 1.17 0.55 8.80
CA GLY A 19 0.36 0.56 10.01
C GLY A 19 -0.98 -0.17 9.83
N GLY A 20 -1.66 -0.43 10.95
CA GLY A 20 -3.08 -0.83 10.96
C GLY A 20 -3.42 -2.19 10.35
N THR A 21 -2.43 -2.95 9.89
CA THR A 21 -2.59 -4.29 9.34
C THR A 21 -1.63 -5.26 10.00
N ALA A 22 -2.00 -6.54 10.08
CA ALA A 22 -1.06 -7.56 10.52
C ALA A 22 0.12 -7.61 9.53
N LEU A 23 1.36 -7.63 10.03
CA LEU A 23 2.55 -7.64 9.18
C LEU A 23 3.14 -9.04 9.11
N ALA A 24 3.65 -9.43 7.94
CA ALA A 24 4.55 -10.56 7.85
C ALA A 24 5.91 -10.15 8.44
N SER A 25 6.30 -10.75 9.56
CA SER A 25 7.57 -10.47 10.23
C SER A 25 8.77 -11.23 9.63
N THR A 26 8.53 -12.19 8.73
CA THR A 26 9.57 -12.98 8.06
C THR A 26 9.17 -13.30 6.63
N LEU A 27 10.16 -13.55 5.76
CA LEU A 27 9.91 -14.03 4.39
C LEU A 27 9.10 -15.32 4.37
N ARG A 28 9.36 -16.25 5.30
CA ARG A 28 8.59 -17.50 5.40
C ARG A 28 7.11 -17.24 5.70
N ALA A 29 6.81 -16.31 6.60
CA ALA A 29 5.42 -15.93 6.89
C ALA A 29 4.76 -15.25 5.69
N LEU A 30 5.51 -14.43 4.94
CA LEU A 30 5.05 -13.76 3.73
C LEU A 30 4.70 -14.77 2.62
N TRP A 31 5.56 -15.78 2.42
CA TRP A 31 5.33 -16.89 1.48
C TRP A 31 4.16 -17.79 1.87
N ALA A 32 3.89 -17.94 3.17
CA ALA A 32 2.79 -18.76 3.69
C ALA A 32 1.43 -18.03 3.65
N SER A 33 1.38 -16.73 3.32
CA SER A 33 0.13 -15.98 3.33
C SER A 33 -0.68 -16.26 2.07
N ALA A 34 -1.94 -16.67 2.24
CA ALA A 34 -2.89 -16.81 1.13
C ALA A 34 -3.15 -15.44 0.45
N PRO A 35 -3.29 -15.39 -0.89
CA PRO A 35 -3.80 -14.23 -1.64
C PRO A 35 -5.06 -13.66 -1.00
N GLY A 36 -5.08 -12.36 -0.68
CA GLY A 36 -6.34 -11.66 -0.43
C GLY A 36 -7.12 -11.45 -1.73
N ASP A 37 -8.43 -11.21 -1.65
CA ASP A 37 -9.29 -11.02 -2.84
C ASP A 37 -9.02 -9.70 -3.59
N ASN A 38 -8.55 -8.66 -2.88
CA ASN A 38 -8.30 -7.33 -3.46
C ASN A 38 -6.81 -7.14 -3.76
N GLY A 39 -6.48 -6.77 -5.00
CA GLY A 39 -5.09 -6.45 -5.40
C GLY A 39 -4.27 -7.63 -5.92
N GLN A 40 -4.89 -8.79 -6.21
CA GLN A 40 -4.21 -9.99 -6.72
C GLN A 40 -3.34 -9.72 -7.94
N ASP A 41 -3.75 -8.79 -8.80
CA ASP A 41 -3.02 -8.40 -10.00
C ASP A 41 -1.59 -7.90 -9.72
N PHE A 42 -1.31 -7.44 -8.50
CA PHE A 42 -0.02 -6.90 -8.09
C PHE A 42 0.69 -7.71 -7.01
N VAL A 43 0.10 -8.83 -6.56
CA VAL A 43 0.71 -9.68 -5.54
C VAL A 43 1.92 -10.40 -6.16
N CYS A 44 3.08 -10.18 -5.56
CA CYS A 44 4.33 -10.78 -5.97
C CYS A 44 4.79 -11.81 -4.94
N LEU A 45 5.29 -12.95 -5.42
CA LEU A 45 6.09 -13.83 -4.57
C LEU A 45 7.41 -13.14 -4.23
N PRO A 46 7.74 -12.95 -2.95
CA PRO A 46 8.93 -12.22 -2.55
C PRO A 46 10.20 -13.05 -2.82
N PRO A 47 11.36 -12.38 -3.04
CA PRO A 47 12.67 -13.01 -2.94
C PRO A 47 12.84 -13.83 -1.66
N LEU A 48 13.66 -14.89 -1.70
CA LEU A 48 14.12 -15.56 -0.49
C LEU A 48 15.39 -14.92 0.10
N ASP A 49 16.07 -14.09 -0.68
CA ASP A 49 17.40 -13.52 -0.41
C ASP A 49 17.36 -12.02 -0.09
N GLN A 50 16.17 -11.43 0.08
CA GLN A 50 15.99 -10.01 0.36
C GLN A 50 14.73 -9.79 1.19
N ASP A 51 14.82 -9.02 2.28
CA ASP A 51 13.75 -8.81 3.26
C ASP A 51 13.60 -7.36 3.75
N ASN A 52 14.39 -6.42 3.21
CA ASN A 52 14.41 -5.01 3.61
C ASN A 52 13.06 -4.28 3.40
N PHE A 53 12.15 -4.86 2.61
CA PHE A 53 10.81 -4.33 2.36
C PHE A 53 9.77 -4.78 3.39
N LEU A 54 10.06 -5.77 4.24
CA LEU A 54 9.08 -6.33 5.19
C LEU A 54 8.49 -5.26 6.11
N GLY A 55 7.17 -5.17 6.14
CA GLY A 55 6.42 -4.24 6.99
C GLY A 55 6.54 -2.78 6.54
N GLN A 56 6.95 -2.52 5.31
CA GLN A 56 7.24 -1.18 4.82
C GLN A 56 6.45 -0.84 3.54
N VAL A 57 6.24 0.46 3.37
CA VAL A 57 5.81 1.08 2.12
C VAL A 57 6.95 1.93 1.59
N GLY A 58 7.13 1.88 0.27
CA GLY A 58 8.14 2.67 -0.41
C GLY A 58 7.95 2.61 -1.92
N HIS A 59 9.01 2.90 -2.66
CA HIS A 59 8.93 2.93 -4.11
C HIS A 59 10.21 2.37 -4.75
N SER A 60 10.11 2.05 -6.04
CA SER A 60 11.27 1.75 -6.87
C SER A 60 12.20 2.98 -7.02
N PRO A 61 13.50 2.82 -7.33
CA PRO A 61 14.43 3.94 -7.48
C PRO A 61 13.97 5.00 -8.47
N ASP A 62 13.37 4.56 -9.57
CA ASP A 62 12.87 5.38 -10.67
C ASP A 62 11.45 5.90 -10.43
N ARG A 63 10.85 5.62 -9.26
CA ARG A 63 9.49 6.01 -8.86
C ARG A 63 8.40 5.48 -9.80
N LYS A 64 8.71 4.45 -10.58
CA LYS A 64 7.76 3.81 -11.51
C LYS A 64 6.92 2.72 -10.86
N ALA A 65 7.24 2.30 -9.63
CA ALA A 65 6.43 1.37 -8.88
C ALA A 65 6.31 1.78 -7.41
N LEU A 66 5.11 1.61 -6.86
CA LEU A 66 4.81 1.62 -5.44
C LEU A 66 4.99 0.19 -4.91
N ILE A 67 5.74 0.05 -3.83
CA ILE A 67 6.01 -1.25 -3.20
C ILE A 67 5.44 -1.20 -1.78
N VAL A 68 4.54 -2.13 -1.48
CA VAL A 68 3.89 -2.25 -0.17
C VAL A 68 4.04 -3.67 0.31
N CYS A 69 4.62 -3.86 1.49
CA CYS A 69 4.69 -5.18 2.10
C CYS A 69 4.02 -5.15 3.48
N SER A 70 2.82 -5.71 3.54
CA SER A 70 2.09 -5.96 4.78
C SER A 70 2.11 -7.46 5.10
N ARG A 71 0.99 -8.16 4.92
CA ARG A 71 0.91 -9.63 4.89
C ARG A 71 1.35 -10.22 3.56
N GLN A 72 1.40 -9.39 2.52
CA GLN A 72 1.71 -9.76 1.14
C GLN A 72 2.55 -8.65 0.52
N LEU A 73 3.43 -9.03 -0.40
CA LEU A 73 4.21 -8.09 -1.19
C LEU A 73 3.40 -7.67 -2.41
N HIS A 74 3.08 -6.39 -2.49
CA HIS A 74 2.45 -5.78 -3.65
C HIS A 74 3.49 -4.89 -4.35
N ILE A 75 3.65 -5.08 -5.65
CA ILE A 75 4.43 -4.20 -6.50
C ILE A 75 3.49 -3.62 -7.55
N ILE A 76 3.12 -2.36 -7.39
CA ILE A 76 2.09 -1.70 -8.19
C ILE A 76 2.77 -0.69 -9.11
N PRO A 77 2.76 -0.90 -10.44
CA PRO A 77 3.27 0.10 -11.37
C PRO A 77 2.52 1.43 -11.21
N ALA A 78 3.25 2.54 -11.10
CA ALA A 78 2.68 3.87 -10.89
C ALA A 78 1.72 4.27 -12.02
N GLN A 79 1.94 3.76 -13.23
CA GLN A 79 1.03 3.94 -14.39
C GLN A 79 -0.34 3.28 -14.23
N CYS A 80 -0.46 2.25 -13.39
CA CYS A 80 -1.72 1.58 -13.09
C CYS A 80 -2.50 2.28 -11.97
N ILE A 81 -1.81 3.08 -11.14
CA ILE A 81 -2.43 3.85 -10.06
C ILE A 81 -3.15 5.05 -10.68
N VAL A 82 -4.47 5.09 -10.51
CA VAL A 82 -5.34 6.19 -10.95
C VAL A 82 -5.34 7.30 -9.90
N ALA A 83 -5.37 6.93 -8.62
CA ALA A 83 -5.35 7.86 -7.50
C ALA A 83 -4.84 7.18 -6.23
N LEU A 84 -4.42 7.98 -5.26
CA LEU A 84 -4.34 7.58 -3.87
C LEU A 84 -5.62 8.00 -3.18
N ARG A 85 -6.15 7.18 -2.27
CA ARG A 85 -7.33 7.51 -1.48
C ARG A 85 -6.97 7.47 0.00
N LEU A 86 -7.19 8.59 0.69
CA LEU A 86 -7.04 8.69 2.14
C LEU A 86 -8.44 8.81 2.75
N GLN A 87 -8.94 7.71 3.29
CA GLN A 87 -10.22 7.66 3.98
C GLN A 87 -10.01 7.96 5.46
N LYS A 88 -10.67 8.99 5.98
CA LYS A 88 -10.65 9.35 7.40
C LYS A 88 -11.96 8.92 8.07
N LEU A 89 -11.85 8.33 9.25
CA LEU A 89 -12.98 7.87 10.06
C LEU A 89 -13.01 8.61 11.39
N ARG A 90 -14.10 9.33 11.65
CA ARG A 90 -14.38 9.98 12.93
C ARG A 90 -14.80 8.94 13.96
N PRO A 91 -14.39 9.08 15.22
CA PRO A 91 -14.88 8.22 16.28
C PRO A 91 -16.40 8.36 16.43
N ALA A 92 -17.10 7.23 16.58
CA ALA A 92 -18.50 7.18 17.00
C ALA A 92 -18.72 6.07 18.03
N LYS A 93 -18.62 4.80 17.62
CA LYS A 93 -18.51 3.65 18.54
C LYS A 93 -17.10 3.08 18.59
N GLY A 94 -16.41 3.10 17.45
CA GLY A 94 -14.99 2.79 17.38
C GLY A 94 -14.11 4.02 17.63
N GLY A 95 -12.80 3.77 17.69
CA GLY A 95 -11.80 4.81 17.89
C GLY A 95 -11.63 5.75 16.69
N GLY A 96 -12.21 5.43 15.53
CA GLY A 96 -11.91 6.13 14.28
C GLY A 96 -10.51 5.81 13.77
N GLY A 97 -9.99 6.68 12.90
CA GLY A 97 -8.64 6.56 12.35
C GLY A 97 -8.57 6.93 10.87
N ALA A 98 -7.63 6.32 10.16
CA ALA A 98 -7.43 6.58 8.74
C ALA A 98 -6.99 5.30 7.99
N ALA A 99 -7.35 5.22 6.72
CA ALA A 99 -6.88 4.18 5.80
C ALA A 99 -6.40 4.83 4.51
N LEU A 100 -5.19 4.44 4.09
CA LEU A 100 -4.59 4.87 2.84
C LEU A 100 -4.57 3.71 1.86
N THR A 101 -5.14 3.91 0.66
CA THR A 101 -5.21 2.90 -0.40
C THR A 101 -4.73 3.45 -1.73
N ALA A 102 -4.17 2.57 -2.57
CA ALA A 102 -3.89 2.83 -3.98
C ALA A 102 -5.09 2.40 -4.81
N VAL A 103 -5.70 3.33 -5.52
CA VAL A 103 -6.80 3.08 -6.45
C VAL A 103 -6.21 2.80 -7.84
N PHE A 104 -6.59 1.68 -8.44
CA PHE A 104 -6.16 1.28 -9.77
C PHE A 104 -7.34 0.84 -10.61
N GLN A 105 -7.18 0.88 -11.93
CA GLN A 105 -8.19 0.38 -12.85
C GLN A 105 -7.89 -1.09 -13.18
N ALA A 106 -8.81 -1.98 -12.84
CA ALA A 106 -8.73 -3.38 -13.21
C ALA A 106 -9.04 -3.59 -14.70
N THR A 107 -8.74 -4.77 -15.22
CA THR A 107 -8.96 -5.13 -16.65
C THR A 107 -10.42 -5.09 -17.07
N ASP A 108 -11.35 -5.24 -16.13
CA ASP A 108 -12.79 -5.09 -16.31
C ASP A 108 -13.27 -3.62 -16.33
N GLY A 109 -12.35 -2.66 -16.19
CA GLY A 109 -12.62 -1.24 -16.18
C GLY A 109 -13.06 -0.67 -14.83
N MET A 110 -13.25 -1.51 -13.81
CA MET A 110 -13.68 -1.09 -12.47
C MET A 110 -12.49 -0.57 -11.65
N GLU A 111 -12.72 0.44 -10.82
CA GLU A 111 -11.74 0.86 -9.81
C GLU A 111 -11.66 -0.18 -8.70
N ARG A 112 -10.44 -0.63 -8.38
CA ARG A 112 -10.12 -1.50 -7.26
C ARG A 112 -9.05 -0.84 -6.39
N GLU A 113 -8.90 -1.35 -5.18
CA GLU A 113 -8.01 -0.76 -4.18
C GLU A 113 -7.01 -1.77 -3.62
N VAL A 114 -5.76 -1.33 -3.45
CA VAL A 114 -4.76 -2.03 -2.62
C VAL A 114 -4.54 -1.21 -1.35
N SER A 115 -4.62 -1.88 -0.20
CA SER A 115 -4.30 -1.24 1.08
C SER A 115 -2.81 -0.93 1.19
N ILE A 116 -2.49 0.32 1.53
CA ILE A 116 -1.12 0.79 1.74
C ILE A 116 -0.79 0.78 3.24
N SER A 117 -1.61 1.46 4.05
CA SER A 117 -1.40 1.62 5.49
C SER A 117 -2.71 2.01 6.18
N GLY A 118 -2.82 1.70 7.47
CA GLY A 118 -3.93 2.09 8.32
C GLY A 118 -3.48 2.68 9.65
N SER A 119 -4.34 3.47 10.27
CA SER A 119 -4.18 4.04 11.60
C SER A 119 -5.49 3.85 12.38
N HIS A 120 -5.39 3.54 13.67
CA HIS A 120 -6.53 3.43 14.57
C HIS A 120 -6.44 4.54 15.63
N GLY A 121 -7.54 5.27 15.84
CA GLY A 121 -7.61 6.34 16.84
C GLY A 121 -7.08 7.70 16.39
N ASP A 122 -6.29 7.74 15.31
CA ASP A 122 -5.72 8.98 14.75
C ASP A 122 -6.08 9.12 13.27
N MET A 123 -6.86 10.16 12.96
CA MET A 123 -7.37 10.47 11.62
C MET A 123 -6.34 11.15 10.71
N ASP A 124 -5.30 11.74 11.29
CA ASP A 124 -4.33 12.58 10.58
C ASP A 124 -2.96 11.89 10.46
N ALA A 125 -2.76 10.77 11.16
CA ALA A 125 -1.52 9.97 11.15
C ALA A 125 -0.99 9.58 9.76
N LEU A 126 -1.84 9.56 8.72
CA LEU A 126 -1.46 9.17 7.35
C LEU A 126 -1.37 10.35 6.38
N ASP A 127 -1.61 11.59 6.82
CA ASP A 127 -1.65 12.77 5.95
C ASP A 127 -0.31 13.04 5.26
N ASP A 128 0.78 12.95 6.03
CA ASP A 128 2.14 13.15 5.52
C ASP A 128 2.52 12.07 4.52
N LEU A 129 2.27 10.80 4.84
CA LEU A 129 2.52 9.67 3.95
C LEU A 129 1.72 9.78 2.64
N ALA A 130 0.43 10.10 2.73
CA ALA A 130 -0.45 10.26 1.58
C ALA A 130 0.01 11.41 0.67
N SER A 131 0.35 12.55 1.26
CA SER A 131 0.86 13.73 0.53
C SER A 131 2.21 13.44 -0.12
N HIS A 132 3.10 12.73 0.58
CA HIS A 132 4.41 12.36 0.07
C HIS A 132 4.30 11.39 -1.12
N LEU A 133 3.49 10.34 -1.00
CA LEU A 133 3.26 9.37 -2.07
C LEU A 133 2.61 10.02 -3.29
N SER A 134 1.63 10.90 -3.09
CA SER A 134 0.98 11.68 -4.15
C SER A 134 2.00 12.44 -4.99
N ARG A 135 2.92 13.15 -4.32
CA ARG A 135 3.99 13.92 -4.97
C ARG A 135 5.03 13.04 -5.66
N ILE A 136 5.48 11.95 -5.03
CA ILE A 136 6.51 11.06 -5.59
C ILE A 136 5.99 10.33 -6.82
N LEU A 137 4.77 9.79 -6.75
CA LEU A 137 4.16 9.01 -7.82
C LEU A 137 3.51 9.89 -8.89
N ASN A 138 3.40 11.19 -8.63
CA ASN A 138 2.67 12.15 -9.46
C ASN A 138 1.24 11.66 -9.73
N ARG A 139 0.51 11.34 -8.67
CA ARG A 139 -0.87 10.84 -8.70
C ARG A 139 -1.79 11.66 -7.81
N PRO A 140 -3.05 11.87 -8.22
CA PRO A 140 -3.97 12.66 -7.41
C PRO A 140 -4.26 11.96 -6.08
N LEU A 141 -4.33 12.74 -5.01
CA LEU A 141 -4.81 12.31 -3.71
C LEU A 141 -6.28 12.68 -3.55
N ARG A 142 -7.14 11.67 -3.37
CA ARG A 142 -8.57 11.81 -3.12
C ARG A 142 -8.82 11.67 -1.62
N ILE A 143 -9.40 12.70 -1.01
CA ILE A 143 -9.78 12.72 0.40
C ILE A 143 -11.29 12.95 0.47
N PRO A 144 -12.12 11.88 0.50
CA PRO A 144 -13.56 12.02 0.65
C PRO A 144 -13.93 12.61 2.02
N GLU A 145 -15.17 13.08 2.17
CA GLU A 145 -15.66 13.57 3.46
C GLU A 145 -15.52 12.50 4.55
N PRO A 146 -15.02 12.85 5.75
CA PRO A 146 -14.85 11.89 6.83
C PRO A 146 -16.17 11.23 7.23
N GLN A 147 -16.16 9.91 7.33
CA GLN A 147 -17.31 9.12 7.78
C GLN A 147 -17.20 8.79 9.26
N TYR A 148 -18.27 8.35 9.91
CA TYR A 148 -18.23 7.90 11.30
C TYR A 148 -17.95 6.40 11.39
N ASP A 149 -17.16 6.02 12.40
CA ASP A 149 -16.85 4.64 12.74
C ASP A 149 -17.98 4.02 13.59
N CYS A 150 -19.03 3.57 12.89
CA CYS A 150 -20.36 3.22 13.42
C CYS A 150 -20.50 1.78 13.94
#